data_AF-A0A7Y5PCD1-F1
#
_entry.id   AF-A0A7Y5PCD1-F1
#
_cell.length_a   1.000
_cell.length_b   1.000
_cell.length_c   1.000
_cell.angle_alpha   90.00
_cell.angle_beta   90.00
_cell.angle_gamma   90.00
#
_symmetry.space_group_name_H-M   'P 1'
#
loop_
_entity.id
_entity.type
_entity.pdbx_description
1 polymer ?
#
loop_
_entity_poly.entity_id
_entity_poly.type
_entity_poly.pdbx_seq_one_letter_code
_entity_poly.pdbx_strand_id
1 'polypeptide(L)'
;MTQRSVGRAVALYGLSSLVVIGLAGAVLALVWGAPLDRRAVLVSALVALVVQMVAFAIARLLAVSGNGVAGWALGAVICLIVLVIHGFVSRGLGLPSNVALVSLATFFFLTELIEPPLLNV
;
A
#
# COMPACT_ATOMS: atom_id res chain seq x y z
N MET A 1 13.66 -21.55 -9.16
CA MET A 1 13.91 -20.60 -8.03
C MET A 1 13.28 -21.17 -6.77
N THR A 2 14.04 -21.30 -5.70
CA THR A 2 13.66 -21.99 -4.45
C THR A 2 12.63 -21.16 -3.66
N GLN A 3 11.62 -21.77 -3.04
CA GLN A 3 10.60 -21.06 -2.23
C GLN A 3 11.15 -20.08 -1.18
N ARG A 4 12.38 -20.30 -0.68
CA ARG A 4 13.10 -19.37 0.21
C ARG A 4 13.30 -17.96 -0.37
N SER A 5 13.39 -17.82 -1.70
CA SER A 5 13.55 -16.52 -2.37
C SER A 5 12.28 -15.68 -2.31
N VAL A 6 11.10 -16.31 -2.46
CA VAL A 6 9.80 -15.63 -2.42
C VAL A 6 9.50 -15.12 -1.02
N GLY A 7 9.70 -15.95 0.01
CA GLY A 7 9.50 -15.53 1.40
C GLY A 7 10.40 -14.36 1.80
N ARG A 8 11.66 -14.34 1.34
CA ARG A 8 12.58 -13.22 1.59
C ARG A 8 12.12 -11.93 0.91
N ALA A 9 11.70 -12.00 -0.36
CA ALA A 9 11.20 -10.83 -1.09
C ALA A 9 9.95 -10.23 -0.43
N VAL A 10 9.00 -11.07 -0.04
CA VAL A 10 7.78 -10.66 0.67
C VAL A 10 8.09 -10.02 2.03
N ALA A 11 9.04 -10.59 2.78
CA ALA A 11 9.46 -10.03 4.07
C ALA A 11 10.14 -8.66 3.90
N LEU A 12 11.03 -8.52 2.92
CA LEU A 12 11.70 -7.25 2.61
C LEU A 12 10.70 -6.19 2.16
N TYR A 13 9.74 -6.56 1.32
CA TYR A 13 8.67 -5.66 0.90
C TYR A 13 7.79 -5.24 2.08
N GLY A 14 7.36 -6.18 2.91
CA GLY A 14 6.56 -5.88 4.10
C GLY A 14 7.28 -4.93 5.06
N LEU A 15 8.57 -5.16 5.30
CA LEU A 15 9.38 -4.25 6.13
C LEU A 15 9.50 -2.86 5.50
N SER A 16 9.78 -2.80 4.20
CA SER A 16 9.94 -1.53 3.47
C SER A 16 8.63 -0.73 3.45
N SER A 17 7.52 -1.40 3.17
CA SER A 17 6.17 -0.82 3.21
C SER A 17 5.80 -0.32 4.60
N LEU A 18 6.12 -1.08 5.65
CA LEU A 18 5.89 -0.64 7.04
C LEU A 18 6.66 0.64 7.36
N VAL A 19 7.94 0.72 6.97
CA VAL A 19 8.76 1.92 7.19
C VAL A 19 8.22 3.11 6.40
N VAL A 20 7.95 2.93 5.10
CA VAL A 20 7.48 4.01 4.21
C VAL A 20 6.10 4.53 4.63
N ILE A 21 5.15 3.62 4.89
CA ILE A 21 3.81 3.99 5.38
C ILE A 21 3.91 4.64 6.75
N GLY A 22 4.75 4.13 7.66
CA GLY A 22 4.95 4.70 8.99
C GLY A 22 5.48 6.14 8.94
N LEU A 23 6.52 6.38 8.13
CA LEU A 23 7.10 7.71 7.96
C LEU A 23 6.12 8.69 7.29
N ALA A 24 5.47 8.27 6.20
CA ALA A 24 4.47 9.09 5.53
C ALA A 24 3.28 9.37 6.45
N GLY A 25 2.80 8.37 7.20
CA GLY A 25 1.70 8.50 8.15
C GLY A 25 2.05 9.45 9.30
N ALA A 26 3.29 9.43 9.79
CA ALA A 26 3.77 10.39 10.78
C ALA A 26 3.74 11.82 10.24
N VAL A 27 4.22 12.04 9.01
CA VAL A 27 4.16 13.36 8.35
C VAL A 27 2.72 13.82 8.18
N LEU A 28 1.83 12.96 7.68
CA LEU A 28 0.41 13.30 7.49
C LEU A 28 -0.31 13.57 8.81
N ALA A 29 0.03 12.87 9.89
CA ALA A 29 -0.52 13.11 11.23
C ALA A 29 -0.03 14.44 11.87
N LEU A 30 1.11 14.98 11.40
CA LEU A 30 1.57 16.33 11.77
C LEU A 30 0.82 17.41 10.98
N VAL A 31 0.50 17.14 9.70
CA VAL A 31 -0.30 18.04 8.85
C VAL A 31 -1.75 18.11 9.34
N TRP A 32 -2.36 16.97 9.68
CA TRP A 32 -3.72 16.90 10.20
C TRP A 32 -3.75 16.66 11.71
N GLY A 33 -3.96 17.73 12.45
CA GLY A 33 -3.90 17.73 13.91
C GLY A 33 -5.14 17.18 14.62
N ALA A 34 -6.30 17.11 13.96
CA ALA A 34 -7.54 16.71 14.62
C ALA A 34 -7.56 15.20 14.95
N PRO A 35 -8.17 14.77 16.07
CA PRO A 35 -8.21 13.36 16.46
C PRO A 35 -8.87 12.46 15.42
N LEU A 36 -9.92 12.96 14.75
CA LEU A 36 -10.64 12.21 13.73
C LEU A 36 -9.81 12.06 12.44
N ASP A 37 -9.07 13.09 12.06
CA ASP A 37 -8.17 13.06 10.91
C ASP A 37 -7.05 12.04 11.13
N ARG A 38 -6.45 12.04 12.33
CA ARG A 38 -5.42 11.05 12.70
C ARG A 38 -5.95 9.62 12.64
N ARG A 39 -7.21 9.39 13.04
CA ARG A 39 -7.86 8.08 12.86
C ARG A 39 -8.01 7.74 11.38
N ALA A 40 -8.40 8.68 10.53
CA ALA A 40 -8.46 8.44 9.08
C ALA A 40 -7.10 8.07 8.50
N VAL A 41 -6.02 8.76 8.89
CA VAL A 41 -4.63 8.42 8.49
C VAL A 41 -4.28 6.99 8.94
N LEU A 42 -4.55 6.63 10.20
CA LEU A 42 -4.25 5.30 10.74
C LEU A 42 -5.02 4.19 10.05
N VAL A 43 -6.32 4.39 9.80
CA VAL A 43 -7.15 3.42 9.07
C VAL A 43 -6.62 3.25 7.65
N SER A 44 -6.31 4.35 6.95
CA SER A 44 -5.72 4.30 5.61
C SER A 44 -4.35 3.60 5.60
N ALA A 45 -3.53 3.78 6.63
CA ALA A 45 -2.23 3.11 6.75
C ALA A 45 -2.38 1.59 6.90
N LEU A 46 -3.34 1.14 7.72
CA LEU A 46 -3.63 -0.28 7.90
C LEU A 46 -4.17 -0.91 6.62
N VAL A 47 -5.10 -0.24 5.93
CA VAL A 47 -5.61 -0.68 4.63
C VAL A 47 -4.49 -0.77 3.61
N ALA A 48 -3.64 0.26 3.50
CA ALA A 48 -2.51 0.27 2.58
C ALA A 48 -1.57 -0.91 2.82
N LEU A 49 -1.20 -1.16 4.08
CA LEU A 49 -0.27 -2.23 4.42
C LEU A 49 -0.81 -3.60 4.00
N VAL A 50 -2.09 -3.89 4.29
CA VAL A 50 -2.72 -5.16 3.92
C VAL A 50 -2.79 -5.33 2.41
N VAL A 51 -3.25 -4.30 1.72
CA VAL A 51 -3.46 -4.33 0.26
C VAL A 51 -2.15 -4.52 -0.46
N GLN A 52 -1.10 -3.80 -0.06
CA GLN A 52 0.20 -3.88 -0.71
C GLN A 52 0.90 -5.21 -0.48
N MET A 53 0.73 -5.83 0.69
CA MET A 53 1.22 -7.20 0.90
C MET A 53 0.55 -8.20 -0.04
N VAL A 54 -0.76 -8.05 -0.28
CA VAL A 54 -1.50 -8.91 -1.21
C VAL A 54 -1.12 -8.62 -2.66
N ALA A 55 -1.08 -7.34 -3.06
CA ALA A 55 -0.72 -6.91 -4.40
C ALA A 55 0.70 -7.37 -4.76
N PHE A 56 1.69 -7.15 -3.89
CA PHE A 56 3.06 -7.59 -4.10
C PHE A 56 3.19 -9.12 -4.18
N ALA A 57 2.45 -9.86 -3.35
CA ALA A 57 2.46 -11.32 -3.42
C ALA A 57 1.97 -11.82 -4.80
N ILE A 58 0.91 -11.20 -5.33
CA ILE A 58 0.41 -11.48 -6.68
C ILE A 58 1.46 -11.08 -7.73
N ALA A 59 1.96 -9.84 -7.66
CA ALA A 59 2.95 -9.33 -8.60
C ALA A 59 4.21 -10.20 -8.65
N ARG A 60 4.66 -10.72 -7.49
CA ARG A 60 5.80 -11.63 -7.40
C ARG A 60 5.53 -12.97 -8.07
N LEU A 61 4.33 -13.53 -7.95
CA LEU A 61 3.95 -14.75 -8.66
C LEU A 61 3.99 -14.55 -10.19
N LEU A 62 3.53 -13.40 -10.67
CA LEU A 62 3.65 -13.02 -12.08
C LEU A 62 5.11 -12.77 -12.50
N ALA A 63 5.92 -12.13 -11.66
CA ALA A 63 7.33 -11.87 -11.94
C ALA A 63 8.13 -13.17 -12.12
N VAL A 64 7.84 -14.21 -11.34
CA VAL A 64 8.45 -15.55 -11.50
C VAL A 64 8.16 -16.15 -12.87
N SER A 65 7.01 -15.82 -13.48
CA SER A 65 6.64 -16.26 -14.84
C SER A 65 7.26 -15.40 -15.95
N GLY A 66 8.12 -14.42 -15.62
CA GLY A 66 8.70 -13.47 -16.56
C GLY A 66 7.84 -12.22 -16.81
N ASN A 67 6.66 -12.13 -16.19
CA ASN A 67 5.68 -11.06 -16.42
C ASN A 67 5.69 -10.02 -15.28
N GLY A 68 6.88 -9.57 -14.85
CA GLY A 68 7.02 -8.67 -13.70
C GLY A 68 6.32 -7.31 -13.90
N VAL A 69 6.40 -6.75 -15.11
CA VAL A 69 5.71 -5.49 -15.46
C VAL A 69 4.19 -5.64 -15.40
N ALA A 70 3.66 -6.78 -15.83
CA ALA A 70 2.22 -7.04 -15.76
C ALA A 70 1.75 -7.20 -14.30
N GLY A 71 2.58 -7.84 -13.45
CA GLY A 71 2.34 -7.93 -12.01
C GLY A 71 2.28 -6.55 -11.33
N TRP A 72 3.25 -5.69 -11.64
CA TRP A 72 3.29 -4.32 -11.13
C TRP A 72 2.10 -3.48 -11.65
N ALA A 73 1.79 -3.55 -12.95
CA ALA A 73 0.63 -2.85 -13.50
C ALA A 73 -0.70 -3.31 -12.85
N LEU A 74 -0.80 -4.60 -12.52
CA LEU A 74 -1.94 -5.14 -11.78
C LEU A 74 -2.01 -4.57 -10.35
N GLY A 75 -0.87 -4.40 -9.67
CA GLY A 75 -0.77 -3.71 -8.38
C GLY A 75 -1.38 -2.31 -8.42
N ALA A 76 -1.01 -1.51 -9.41
CA ALA A 76 -1.59 -0.18 -9.63
C ALA A 76 -3.12 -0.21 -9.85
N VAL A 77 -3.64 -1.21 -10.58
CA VAL A 77 -5.09 -1.40 -10.77
C VAL A 77 -5.79 -1.76 -9.46
N ILE A 78 -5.21 -2.67 -8.66
CA ILE A 78 -5.72 -3.02 -7.32
C ILE A 78 -5.76 -1.76 -6.45
N CYS A 79 -4.70 -0.96 -6.45
CA CYS A 79 -4.64 0.30 -5.71
C CYS A 79 -5.78 1.25 -6.08
N LEU A 80 -6.04 1.42 -7.38
CA LEU A 80 -7.13 2.28 -7.87
C LEU A 80 -8.50 1.78 -7.39
N ILE A 81 -8.75 0.48 -7.52
CA ILE A 81 -10.01 -0.13 -7.07
C ILE A 81 -10.20 0.05 -5.56
N VAL A 82 -9.15 -0.23 -4.78
CA VAL A 82 -9.21 -0.08 -3.32
C VAL A 82 -9.38 1.38 -2.91
N LEU A 83 -8.75 2.32 -3.61
CA LEU A 83 -8.91 3.75 -3.35
C LEU A 83 -10.38 4.19 -3.52
N VAL A 84 -11.03 3.72 -4.58
CA VAL A 84 -12.46 3.98 -4.82
C VAL A 84 -13.32 3.37 -3.71
N ILE A 85 -13.11 2.08 -3.38
CA ILE A 85 -13.86 1.39 -2.32
C ILE A 85 -13.67 2.12 -0.98
N HIS A 86 -12.44 2.49 -0.64
CA HIS A 86 -12.12 3.20 0.60
C HIS A 86 -12.78 4.57 0.68
N GLY A 87 -12.93 5.28 -0.43
CA GLY A 87 -13.69 6.53 -0.49
C GLY A 87 -15.14 6.37 -0.02
N PHE A 88 -15.82 5.33 -0.50
CA PHE A 88 -17.19 5.02 -0.09
C PHE A 88 -17.27 4.51 1.36
N VAL A 89 -16.37 3.60 1.73
CA VAL A 89 -16.34 2.99 3.08
C VAL A 89 -16.01 4.04 4.14
N SER A 90 -14.99 4.88 3.92
CA SER A 90 -14.60 5.94 4.85
C SER A 90 -15.74 6.93 5.10
N ARG A 91 -16.50 7.28 4.06
CA ARG A 91 -17.70 8.11 4.18
C ARG A 91 -18.78 7.42 5.03
N GLY A 92 -19.01 6.13 4.83
CA GLY A 92 -19.95 5.34 5.64
C GLY A 92 -19.55 5.24 7.12
N LEU A 93 -18.24 5.28 7.43
CA LEU A 93 -17.69 5.25 8.78
C LEU A 93 -17.61 6.64 9.45
N GLY A 94 -18.05 7.71 8.78
CA GLY A 94 -17.97 9.08 9.29
C GLY A 94 -16.53 9.62 9.36
N LEU A 95 -15.58 9.01 8.65
CA LEU A 95 -14.21 9.51 8.57
C LEU A 95 -14.13 10.67 7.56
N PRO A 96 -13.25 11.66 7.79
CA PRO A 96 -12.94 12.72 6.83
C PRO A 96 -12.43 12.11 5.51
N SER A 97 -13.31 12.07 4.51
CA SER A 97 -13.04 11.35 3.25
C SER A 97 -11.84 11.94 2.50
N ASN A 98 -11.64 13.25 2.58
CA ASN A 98 -10.46 13.93 2.05
C ASN A 98 -9.16 13.40 2.68
N VAL A 99 -9.10 13.32 4.01
CA VAL A 99 -7.91 12.83 4.74
C VAL A 99 -7.69 11.35 4.45
N ALA A 100 -8.76 10.55 4.47
CA ALA A 100 -8.70 9.11 4.22
C ALA A 100 -8.15 8.81 2.82
N LEU A 101 -8.68 9.46 1.78
CA LEU A 101 -8.28 9.27 0.39
C LEU A 101 -6.88 9.78 0.11
N VAL A 102 -6.53 10.99 0.56
CA VAL A 102 -5.18 11.55 0.33
C VAL A 102 -4.13 10.69 1.03
N SER A 103 -4.39 10.25 2.26
CA SER A 103 -3.46 9.38 2.99
C SER A 103 -3.29 8.04 2.27
N LEU A 104 -4.39 7.39 1.88
CA LEU A 104 -4.35 6.10 1.22
C LEU A 104 -3.64 6.17 -0.14
N ALA A 105 -3.97 7.18 -0.96
CA ALA A 105 -3.32 7.41 -2.24
C ALA A 105 -1.81 7.65 -2.08
N THR A 106 -1.42 8.42 -1.06
CA THR A 106 0.00 8.65 -0.74
C THR A 106 0.70 7.35 -0.39
N PHE A 107 0.10 6.52 0.46
CA PHE A 107 0.68 5.24 0.85
C PHE A 107 0.81 4.27 -0.31
N PHE A 108 -0.22 4.14 -1.15
CA PHE A 108 -0.15 3.34 -2.36
C PHE A 108 0.94 3.82 -3.30
N PHE A 109 0.99 5.12 -3.59
CA PHE A 109 1.99 5.64 -4.51
C PHE A 109 3.43 5.38 -4.05
N LEU A 110 3.71 5.59 -2.76
CA LEU A 110 5.04 5.39 -2.21
C LEU A 110 5.46 3.91 -2.17
N THR A 111 4.52 3.02 -1.87
CA THR A 111 4.78 1.57 -1.84
C THR A 111 4.90 0.98 -3.25
N GLU A 112 4.13 1.48 -4.21
CA GLU A 112 4.22 1.11 -5.62
C GLU A 112 5.54 1.55 -6.25
N LEU A 113 6.13 2.65 -5.76
CA LEU A 113 7.42 3.17 -6.23
C LEU A 113 8.59 2.26 -5.83
N ILE A 114 8.52 1.63 -4.65
CA ILE A 114 9.57 0.73 -4.15
C ILE A 114 9.37 -0.72 -4.62
N GLU A 115 8.25 -1.04 -5.28
CA GLU A 115 7.92 -2.40 -5.72
C GLU A 115 8.81 -2.94 -6.86
N PRO A 116 9.03 -2.21 -7.98
CA PRO A 116 9.86 -2.71 -9.09
C PRO A 116 11.26 -3.21 -8.71
N PRO A 117 12.05 -2.51 -7.87
CA PRO A 117 13.35 -3.04 -7.46
C PRO A 117 13.21 -4.31 -6.60
N LEU A 118 12.13 -4.42 -5.80
CA LEU A 118 11.89 -5.56 -4.93
C LEU A 118 11.34 -6.80 -5.65
N LEU A 119 10.72 -6.64 -6.81
CA LEU A 119 10.30 -7.74 -7.66
C LEU A 119 11.48 -8.54 -8.25
N ASN A 120 12.67 -7.94 -8.34
CA ASN A 120 13.86 -8.53 -8.96
C ASN A 120 14.87 -9.17 -7.97
N VAL A 121 14.58 -9.17 -6.66
CA VAL A 121 15.47 -9.67 -5.59
C VAL A 121 15.22 -11.13 -5.22
#